data_AF-T1B6N9-F1
#
_entry.id   AF-T1B6N9-F1
#
_cell.length_a   1.000
_cell.length_b   1.000
_cell.length_c   1.000
_cell.angle_alpha   90.00
_cell.angle_beta   90.00
_cell.angle_gamma   90.00
#
_symmetry.space_group_name_H-M   'P 1'
#
loop_
_entity.id
_entity.type
_entity.pdbx_description
1 polymer ?
#
loop_
_entity_poly.entity_id
_entity_poly.type
_entity_poly.pdbx_seq_one_letter_code
_entity_poly.pdbx_strand_id
1 'polypeptide(L)'
;MSETVRRNDFNFALHALKSDGDDPNDMLMVMLSVNAATLGDAPAAYHWLRRSVVGFDKPPFDVRSETVTNDTGYLLSASGGFVQNFIYGFTGLRVEGTGVEAVYPPVLPPAWRALSLRDIAIRGKRYNITITRDAAGVTQLQQTPAGLADER
;
A
#
# COMPACT_ATOMS: atom_id res chain seq x y z
N MET A 1 -10.95 11.05 -11.96
CA MET A 1 -11.65 9.77 -12.27
C MET A 1 -12.75 9.55 -11.22
N SER A 2 -13.94 9.12 -11.60
CA SER A 2 -15.02 8.81 -10.64
C SER A 2 -14.77 7.48 -9.93
N GLU A 3 -15.46 7.23 -8.81
CA GLU A 3 -15.39 5.93 -8.13
C GLU A 3 -15.89 4.79 -9.02
N THR A 4 -16.98 5.01 -9.76
CA THR A 4 -17.53 4.02 -10.70
C THR A 4 -16.51 3.59 -11.74
N VAL A 5 -15.77 4.54 -12.32
CA VAL A 5 -14.71 4.21 -13.31
C VAL A 5 -13.59 3.40 -12.65
N ARG A 6 -13.09 3.84 -11.48
CA ARG A 6 -12.07 3.06 -10.74
C ARG A 6 -12.51 1.63 -10.43
N ARG A 7 -13.77 1.47 -10.04
CA ARG A 7 -14.35 0.16 -9.71
C ARG A 7 -14.44 -0.72 -10.95
N ASN A 8 -14.86 -0.16 -12.08
CA ASN A 8 -14.94 -0.89 -13.34
C ASN A 8 -13.56 -1.31 -13.84
N ASP A 9 -12.57 -0.41 -13.78
CA ASP A 9 -11.19 -0.70 -14.16
C ASP A 9 -10.58 -1.80 -13.28
N PHE A 10 -10.80 -1.73 -11.97
CA PHE A 10 -10.37 -2.77 -11.03
C PHE A 10 -11.02 -4.13 -11.32
N ASN A 11 -12.33 -4.15 -11.56
CA ASN A 11 -13.06 -5.37 -11.91
C ASN A 11 -12.56 -5.97 -13.23
N PHE A 12 -12.26 -5.14 -14.22
CA PHE A 12 -11.66 -5.58 -15.47
C PHE A 12 -10.28 -6.23 -15.25
N ALA A 13 -9.42 -5.59 -14.45
CA ALA A 13 -8.10 -6.16 -14.13
C ALA A 13 -8.20 -7.51 -13.41
N LEU A 14 -9.13 -7.65 -12.46
CA LEU A 14 -9.37 -8.92 -11.78
C LEU A 14 -9.93 -10.01 -12.71
N HIS A 15 -10.75 -9.63 -13.68
CA HIS A 15 -11.27 -10.55 -14.69
C HIS A 15 -10.14 -11.05 -15.62
N ALA A 16 -9.28 -10.14 -16.10
CA ALA A 16 -8.14 -10.48 -16.93
C ALA A 16 -7.18 -11.45 -16.19
N LEU A 17 -6.86 -11.16 -14.93
CA LEU A 17 -6.02 -12.03 -14.10
C LEU A 17 -6.57 -13.46 -14.00
N LYS A 18 -7.88 -13.62 -13.79
CA LYS A 18 -8.51 -14.95 -13.72
C LYS A 18 -8.42 -15.73 -15.03
N SER A 19 -8.44 -15.03 -16.16
CA SER A 19 -8.37 -15.63 -17.49
C SER A 19 -6.95 -16.09 -17.84
N ASP A 20 -5.93 -15.39 -17.35
CA ASP A 20 -4.52 -15.64 -17.68
C ASP A 20 -3.79 -16.57 -16.67
N GLY A 21 -4.45 -16.91 -15.55
CA GLY A 21 -3.93 -17.80 -14.51
C GLY A 21 -3.61 -17.08 -13.19
N ASP A 22 -3.69 -17.79 -12.06
CA ASP A 22 -3.55 -17.20 -10.71
C ASP A 22 -2.09 -17.07 -10.23
N ASP A 23 -1.12 -16.87 -11.14
CA ASP A 23 0.30 -16.67 -10.78
C ASP A 23 0.81 -15.28 -11.23
N PRO A 24 0.23 -14.18 -10.71
CA PRO A 24 0.70 -12.86 -11.08
C PRO A 24 2.08 -12.58 -10.46
N ASN A 25 2.88 -11.77 -11.15
CA ASN A 25 4.10 -11.22 -10.56
C ASN A 25 3.78 -10.28 -9.38
N ASP A 26 4.78 -10.04 -8.52
CA ASP A 26 4.62 -9.21 -7.31
C ASP A 26 4.11 -7.80 -7.64
N MET A 27 4.57 -7.25 -8.77
CA MET A 27 4.17 -5.93 -9.25
C MET A 27 2.65 -5.79 -9.42
N LEU A 28 2.00 -6.78 -10.02
CA LEU A 28 0.54 -6.73 -10.16
C LEU A 28 -0.14 -6.83 -8.80
N MET A 29 0.34 -7.67 -7.89
CA MET A 29 -0.25 -7.82 -6.55
C MET A 29 -0.19 -6.51 -5.74
N VAL A 30 0.98 -5.84 -5.71
CA VAL A 30 1.12 -4.56 -5.01
C VAL A 30 0.23 -3.47 -5.62
N MET A 31 0.03 -3.47 -6.94
CA MET A 31 -0.90 -2.54 -7.61
C MET A 31 -2.37 -2.85 -7.29
N LEU A 32 -2.78 -4.12 -7.27
CA LEU A 32 -4.14 -4.51 -6.92
C LEU A 32 -4.48 -4.12 -5.48
N SER A 33 -3.52 -4.22 -4.56
CA SER A 33 -3.68 -3.79 -3.18
C SER A 33 -3.94 -2.28 -3.06
N VAL A 34 -3.16 -1.43 -3.74
CA VAL A 34 -3.38 0.04 -3.77
C VAL A 34 -4.74 0.39 -4.38
N ASN A 35 -5.13 -0.28 -5.47
CA ASN A 35 -6.41 -0.02 -6.13
C ASN A 35 -7.61 -0.44 -5.25
N ALA A 36 -7.54 -1.60 -4.60
CA ALA A 36 -8.56 -2.03 -3.64
C ALA A 36 -8.70 -1.04 -2.49
N ALA A 37 -7.59 -0.55 -1.94
CA ALA A 37 -7.59 0.45 -0.88
C ALA A 37 -8.25 1.76 -1.35
N THR A 38 -7.97 2.19 -2.58
CA THR A 38 -8.57 3.39 -3.21
C THR A 38 -10.09 3.27 -3.40
N LEU A 39 -10.62 2.04 -3.44
CA LEU A 39 -12.05 1.73 -3.50
C LEU A 39 -12.70 1.54 -2.12
N GLY A 40 -11.95 1.74 -1.03
CA GLY A 40 -12.43 1.55 0.34
C GLY A 40 -12.43 0.08 0.80
N ASP A 41 -11.93 -0.86 0.01
CA ASP A 41 -11.96 -2.29 0.31
C ASP A 41 -10.72 -2.72 1.10
N ALA A 42 -10.75 -2.47 2.41
CA ALA A 42 -9.65 -2.80 3.31
C ALA A 42 -9.31 -4.31 3.34
N PRO A 43 -10.30 -5.24 3.37
CA PRO A 43 -10.03 -6.67 3.27
C PRO A 43 -9.32 -7.07 1.98
N ALA A 44 -9.78 -6.60 0.82
CA ALA A 44 -9.15 -6.94 -0.46
C ALA A 44 -7.74 -6.32 -0.58
N ALA A 45 -7.54 -5.08 -0.12
CA ALA A 45 -6.22 -4.47 -0.07
C ALA A 45 -5.24 -5.33 0.75
N TYR A 46 -5.65 -5.75 1.95
CA TYR A 46 -4.81 -6.60 2.80
C TYR A 46 -4.54 -7.97 2.18
N HIS A 47 -5.53 -8.58 1.52
CA HIS A 47 -5.36 -9.84 0.81
C HIS A 47 -4.23 -9.73 -0.24
N TRP A 48 -4.29 -8.71 -1.10
CA TRP A 48 -3.31 -8.52 -2.16
C TRP A 48 -1.91 -8.19 -1.62
N LEU A 49 -1.80 -7.34 -0.59
CA LEU A 49 -0.53 -7.10 0.10
C LEU A 49 0.07 -8.41 0.64
N ARG A 50 -0.75 -9.24 1.30
CA ARG A 50 -0.28 -10.51 1.87
C ARG A 50 0.17 -11.48 0.79
N ARG A 51 -0.56 -11.56 -0.32
CA ARG A 51 -0.19 -12.40 -1.46
C ARG A 51 1.14 -11.96 -2.06
N SER A 52 1.38 -10.65 -2.11
CA SER A 52 2.63 -10.05 -2.59
C SER A 52 3.84 -10.47 -1.75
N VAL A 53 3.67 -10.81 -0.47
CA VAL A 53 4.79 -11.20 0.42
C VAL A 53 5.13 -12.69 0.33
N VAL A 54 4.12 -13.56 0.25
CA VAL A 54 4.32 -15.01 0.38
C VAL A 54 5.08 -15.59 -0.82
N GLY A 55 6.31 -16.05 -0.61
CA GLY A 55 7.14 -16.72 -1.61
C GLY A 55 7.99 -15.78 -2.49
N PHE A 56 7.79 -14.47 -2.37
CA PHE A 56 8.54 -13.45 -3.12
C PHE A 56 9.80 -12.96 -2.38
N ASP A 57 9.82 -12.98 -1.06
CA ASP A 57 11.02 -12.68 -0.28
C ASP A 57 11.96 -13.90 -0.31
N LYS A 58 13.18 -13.70 -0.83
CA LYS A 58 14.14 -14.78 -1.07
C LYS A 58 15.28 -14.76 -0.05
N PRO A 59 15.65 -15.90 0.53
CA PRO A 59 16.84 -15.98 1.37
C PRO A 59 18.12 -15.74 0.54
N PRO A 60 19.24 -15.36 1.17
CA PRO A 60 19.39 -15.14 2.61
C PRO A 60 19.13 -13.68 3.05
N PHE A 61 18.77 -12.79 2.13
CA PHE A 61 18.72 -11.35 2.38
C PHE A 61 17.29 -10.76 2.32
N ASP A 62 16.27 -11.61 2.25
CA ASP A 62 14.85 -11.23 2.12
C ASP A 62 14.61 -10.22 0.99
N VAL A 63 15.27 -10.49 -0.12
CA VAL A 63 15.19 -9.73 -1.36
C VAL A 63 13.98 -10.18 -2.18
N ARG A 64 13.25 -9.23 -2.74
CA ARG A 64 12.03 -9.50 -3.49
C ARG A 64 12.32 -9.92 -4.92
N SER A 65 11.77 -11.05 -5.35
CA SER A 65 11.80 -11.53 -6.74
C SER A 65 10.60 -11.06 -7.56
N GLU A 66 10.66 -11.21 -8.88
CA GLU A 66 9.52 -10.89 -9.76
C GLU A 66 8.37 -11.88 -9.60
N THR A 67 8.68 -13.17 -9.54
CA THR A 67 7.73 -14.27 -9.38
C THR A 67 8.16 -15.17 -8.22
N VAL A 68 7.25 -15.98 -7.70
CA VAL A 68 7.57 -16.96 -6.64
C VAL A 68 8.61 -17.99 -7.09
N THR A 69 8.67 -18.31 -8.38
CA THR A 69 9.61 -19.31 -8.94
C THR A 69 10.95 -18.72 -9.40
N ASN A 70 11.11 -17.39 -9.39
CA ASN A 70 12.34 -16.72 -9.78
C ASN A 70 13.28 -16.54 -8.58
N ASP A 71 14.47 -17.15 -8.64
CA ASP A 71 15.51 -17.05 -7.60
C ASP A 71 16.79 -16.34 -8.11
N THR A 72 16.76 -15.75 -9.31
CA THR A 72 17.97 -15.26 -9.98
C THR A 72 18.07 -13.74 -10.10
N GLY A 73 17.00 -12.99 -9.77
CA GLY A 73 16.97 -11.54 -9.91
C GLY A 73 16.17 -10.81 -8.84
N TYR A 74 16.75 -9.71 -8.33
CA TYR A 74 16.10 -8.79 -7.41
C TYR A 74 15.25 -7.78 -8.18
N LEU A 75 13.97 -7.67 -7.85
CA LEU A 75 13.07 -6.72 -8.48
C LEU A 75 12.82 -5.53 -7.54
N LEU A 76 13.71 -4.54 -7.58
CA LEU A 76 13.64 -3.35 -6.73
C LEU A 76 12.32 -2.57 -6.87
N SER A 77 11.73 -2.56 -8.07
CA SER A 77 10.42 -1.92 -8.32
C SER A 77 9.31 -2.55 -7.48
N ALA A 78 9.37 -3.86 -7.21
CA ALA A 78 8.38 -4.56 -6.41
C ALA A 78 8.50 -4.19 -4.93
N SER A 79 9.73 -4.03 -4.41
CA SER A 79 9.97 -3.44 -3.08
C SER A 79 9.45 -2.00 -2.98
N GLY A 80 9.62 -1.22 -4.05
CA GLY A 80 9.03 0.12 -4.16
C GLY A 80 7.49 0.09 -4.07
N GLY A 81 6.86 -0.83 -4.80
CA GLY A 81 5.41 -1.03 -4.76
C GLY A 81 4.89 -1.53 -3.40
N PHE A 82 5.67 -2.36 -2.70
CA PHE A 82 5.36 -2.76 -1.33
C PHE A 82 5.33 -1.55 -0.39
N VAL A 83 6.33 -0.67 -0.43
CA VAL A 83 6.33 0.58 0.36
C VAL A 83 5.18 1.50 -0.06
N GLN A 84 4.91 1.59 -1.36
CA GLN A 84 3.82 2.39 -1.92
C GLN A 84 2.44 1.97 -1.37
N ASN A 85 2.24 0.71 -1.00
CA ASN A 85 0.99 0.27 -0.37
C ASN A 85 0.68 1.00 0.94
N PHE A 86 1.70 1.33 1.73
CA PHE A 86 1.50 2.03 2.99
C PHE A 86 1.25 3.52 2.79
N ILE A 87 1.90 4.15 1.80
CA ILE A 87 1.77 5.60 1.57
C ILE A 87 0.59 5.93 0.65
N TYR A 88 0.32 5.13 -0.39
CA TYR A 88 -0.74 5.42 -1.37
C TYR A 88 -1.95 4.51 -1.22
N GLY A 89 -1.78 3.30 -0.71
CA GLY A 89 -2.87 2.37 -0.45
C GLY A 89 -3.59 2.73 0.85
N PHE A 90 -3.11 2.20 1.98
CA PHE A 90 -3.84 2.23 3.25
C PHE A 90 -4.10 3.64 3.79
N THR A 91 -3.16 4.58 3.64
CA THR A 91 -3.39 5.96 4.10
C THR A 91 -4.22 6.79 3.11
N GLY A 92 -4.35 6.36 1.85
CA GLY A 92 -5.01 7.13 0.79
C GLY A 92 -4.28 8.43 0.39
N LEU A 93 -3.05 8.65 0.87
CA LEU A 93 -2.29 9.88 0.59
C LEU A 93 -1.70 9.87 -0.82
N ARG A 94 -1.42 11.05 -1.38
CA ARG A 94 -0.64 11.22 -2.61
C ARG A 94 0.46 12.27 -2.41
N VAL A 95 1.64 12.03 -2.99
CA VAL A 95 2.71 13.03 -3.02
C VAL A 95 2.47 14.02 -4.16
N GLU A 96 1.59 14.98 -3.90
CA GLU A 96 1.31 16.07 -4.83
C GLU A 96 2.05 17.36 -4.42
N GLY A 97 1.89 18.45 -5.16
CA GLY A 97 2.69 19.68 -5.05
C GLY A 97 3.15 20.02 -3.62
N THR A 98 4.42 20.23 -3.31
CA THR A 98 4.94 20.58 -1.95
C THR A 98 4.69 19.64 -0.76
N GLY A 99 3.93 18.55 -0.84
CA GLY A 99 3.72 17.69 0.34
C GLY A 99 2.99 16.37 0.09
N VAL A 100 2.22 15.96 1.10
CA VAL A 100 1.32 14.79 1.07
C VAL A 100 -0.11 15.25 1.29
N GLU A 101 -0.99 14.85 0.38
CA GLU A 101 -2.41 15.23 0.37
C GLU A 101 -3.29 14.01 0.58
N ALA A 102 -4.35 14.15 1.38
CA ALA A 102 -5.34 13.10 1.59
C ALA A 102 -6.36 13.11 0.45
N VAL A 103 -6.10 12.30 -0.57
CA VAL A 103 -6.91 12.23 -1.80
C VAL A 103 -8.02 11.18 -1.69
N TYR A 104 -7.74 10.08 -0.98
CA TYR A 104 -8.69 9.00 -0.73
C TYR A 104 -8.90 8.77 0.77
N PRO A 105 -10.09 8.31 1.18
CA PRO A 105 -10.30 7.92 2.57
C PRO A 105 -9.29 6.84 3.00
N PRO A 106 -8.71 6.95 4.22
CA PRO A 106 -7.83 5.91 4.72
C PRO A 106 -8.61 4.61 4.95
N VAL A 107 -7.95 3.49 4.72
CA VAL A 107 -8.47 2.16 5.02
C VAL A 107 -7.54 1.45 5.98
N LEU A 108 -8.13 0.80 6.98
CA LEU A 108 -7.41 -0.05 7.92
C LEU A 108 -7.91 -1.48 7.78
N PRO A 109 -7.05 -2.46 7.45
CA PRO A 109 -7.42 -3.87 7.44
C PRO A 109 -8.00 -4.31 8.79
N PRO A 110 -9.04 -5.17 8.84
CA PRO A 110 -9.63 -5.64 10.09
C PRO A 110 -8.62 -6.30 11.04
N ALA A 111 -7.60 -6.95 10.49
CA ALA A 111 -6.52 -7.59 11.24
C ALA A 111 -5.57 -6.59 11.95
N TRP A 112 -5.63 -5.30 11.61
CA TRP A 112 -4.72 -4.29 12.16
C TRP A 112 -5.45 -3.38 13.16
N ARG A 113 -4.78 -3.11 14.29
CA ARG A 113 -5.24 -2.11 15.27
C ARG A 113 -4.91 -0.69 14.83
N ALA A 114 -3.73 -0.50 14.25
CA ALA A 114 -3.25 0.79 13.75
C ALA A 114 -2.19 0.57 12.67
N LEU A 115 -1.97 1.60 11.85
CA LEU A 115 -0.79 1.74 10.99
C LEU A 115 -0.09 3.05 11.35
N SER A 116 1.21 3.00 11.64
CA SER A 116 2.00 4.20 11.94
C SER A 116 3.21 4.29 11.02
N LEU A 117 3.31 5.40 10.31
CA LEU A 117 4.48 5.79 9.53
C LEU A 117 5.16 6.95 10.26
N ARG A 118 6.45 6.80 10.55
CA ARG A 118 7.21 7.73 11.40
C ARG A 118 8.30 8.40 10.59
N ASP A 119 8.53 9.67 10.89
CA ASP A 119 9.60 10.49 10.28
C ASP A 119 9.66 10.40 8.75
N ILE A 120 8.50 10.44 8.07
CA ILE A 120 8.48 10.46 6.62
C ILE A 120 8.94 11.84 6.13
N ALA A 121 10.06 11.90 5.43
CA ALA A 121 10.55 13.11 4.78
C ALA A 121 10.07 13.18 3.32
N ILE A 122 9.22 14.15 3.00
CA ILE A 122 8.70 14.39 1.64
C ILE A 122 8.82 15.89 1.33
N ARG A 123 9.52 16.21 0.23
CA ARG A 123 9.70 17.59 -0.27
C ARG A 123 10.16 18.59 0.82
N GLY A 124 11.09 18.15 1.67
CA GLY A 124 11.67 18.98 2.75
C GLY A 124 10.80 19.12 4.01
N LYS A 125 9.63 18.48 4.07
CA LYS A 125 8.78 18.42 5.27
C LYS A 125 8.83 17.02 5.86
N ARG A 126 8.72 16.93 7.19
CA ARG A 126 8.70 15.66 7.92
C ARG A 126 7.34 15.41 8.57
N TYR A 127 6.86 14.17 8.49
CA TYR A 127 5.52 13.78 8.93
C TYR A 127 5.55 12.52 9.80
N ASN A 128 4.73 12.52 10.85
CA ASN A 128 4.22 11.30 11.46
C ASN A 128 2.78 11.11 11.01
N ILE A 129 2.46 9.93 10.49
CA ILE A 129 1.12 9.57 10.01
C ILE A 129 0.65 8.35 10.78
N THR A 130 -0.55 8.40 11.33
CA THR A 130 -1.17 7.27 12.02
C THR A 130 -2.60 7.06 11.54
N ILE A 131 -2.94 5.80 11.27
CA ILE A 131 -4.31 5.35 10.98
C ILE A 131 -4.79 4.51 12.17
N THR A 132 -5.97 4.83 12.68
CA THR A 132 -6.65 4.09 13.75
C THR A 132 -8.14 3.99 13.47
N ARG A 133 -8.87 3.20 14.26
CA ARG A 133 -10.33 3.29 14.34
C ARG A 133 -10.73 4.07 15.60
N ASP A 134 -11.75 4.93 15.48
CA ASP A 134 -12.37 5.55 16.63
C ASP A 134 -13.30 4.58 17.39
N ALA A 135 -13.98 5.06 18.43
CA ALA A 135 -14.89 4.25 19.24
C ALA A 135 -16.09 3.69 18.45
N ALA A 136 -16.46 4.33 17.33
CA ALA A 136 -17.51 3.85 16.43
C ALA A 136 -16.98 2.88 15.35
N GLY A 137 -15.67 2.59 15.35
CA GLY A 137 -15.03 1.73 14.36
C GLY A 137 -14.69 2.44 13.04
N VAL A 138 -14.90 3.76 12.95
CA VAL A 138 -14.60 4.52 11.73
C VAL A 138 -13.11 4.75 11.63
N THR A 139 -12.55 4.52 10.44
CA THR A 139 -11.12 4.70 10.19
C THR A 139 -10.78 6.20 10.12
N GLN A 140 -9.78 6.62 10.89
CA GLN A 140 -9.30 7.99 10.98
C GLN A 140 -7.82 8.05 10.63
N LEU A 141 -7.40 9.11 9.93
CA LEU A 141 -5.99 9.42 9.68
C LEU A 141 -5.60 10.69 10.44
N GLN A 142 -4.52 10.60 11.20
CA GLN A 142 -3.87 11.72 11.84
C GLN A 142 -2.51 11.95 11.18
N GLN A 143 -2.25 13.18 10.74
CA GLN A 143 -0.97 13.63 10.22
C GLN A 143 -0.47 14.78 11.09
N THR A 144 0.73 14.62 11.67
CA THR A 144 1.38 15.66 12.46
C THR A 144 2.77 15.95 11.90
N PRO A 145 3.27 17.19 11.96
CA PRO A 145 4.68 17.46 11.71
C PRO A 145 5.54 16.57 12.62
N ALA A 146 6.53 15.90 12.06
CA ALA A 146 7.57 15.30 12.88
C ALA A 146 8.56 16.43 13.23
N GLY A 147 8.69 16.75 14.52
CA GLY A 147 9.79 17.60 14.98
C GLY A 147 11.12 16.99 14.55
N LEU A 148 12.17 17.80 14.42
CA LEU A 148 13.53 17.28 14.47
C LEU A 148 13.59 16.42 15.73
N ALA A 149 13.80 15.11 15.60
CA ALA A 149 14.12 14.30 16.76
C ALA A 149 15.34 15.00 17.40
N ASP A 150 15.21 15.41 18.66
CA ASP A 150 16.37 15.85 19.43
C ASP A 150 17.44 14.79 19.23
N GLU A 151 18.55 15.18 18.62
CA GLU A 151 19.77 14.38 18.56
C GLU A 151 20.14 14.09 20.02
N ARG A 152 19.86 12.86 20.47
CA ARG A 152 20.40 12.30 21.71
C ARG A 152 21.43 11.26 21.36
#